data_AF-A0A6A0A9C2-F1
#
_entry.id   AF-A0A6A0A9C2-F1
#
_cell.length_a   1.000
_cell.length_b   1.000
_cell.length_c   1.000
_cell.angle_alpha   90.00
_cell.angle_beta   90.00
_cell.angle_gamma   90.00
#
_symmetry.space_group_name_H-M   'P 1'
#
loop_
_entity.id
_entity.type
_entity.pdbx_description
1 polymer ?
#
loop_
_entity_poly.entity_id
_entity_poly.type
_entity_poly.pdbx_seq_one_letter_code
_entity_poly.pdbx_strand_id
1 'polypeptide(L)' 'MCFTAPDVLDALLSHLADQVASYIKYQIDNGAQCMQIFDSWGGQLPPREWDRWSGPYLRRIVQ' A
#
# COMPACT_ATOMS: atom_id res chain seq x y z
N MET A 1 5.08 11.99 -9.65
CA MET A 1 6.26 11.40 -8.98
C MET A 1 6.70 10.09 -9.64
N CYS A 2 5.78 9.20 -10.08
CA CYS A 2 6.14 7.94 -10.75
C CYS A 2 7.21 8.08 -11.86
N PHE A 3 7.14 9.15 -12.66
CA PHE A 3 8.05 9.38 -13.78
C PHE A 3 9.17 10.39 -13.49
N THR A 4 8.97 11.27 -12.51
CA THR A 4 9.82 12.45 -12.30
C THR A 4 10.64 12.39 -11.01
N ALA A 5 10.21 11.59 -10.03
CA ALA A 5 10.84 11.42 -8.74
C ALA A 5 10.51 10.01 -8.18
N PRO A 6 10.94 8.94 -8.87
CA PRO A 6 10.56 7.57 -8.52
C PRO A 6 11.05 7.16 -7.13
N ASP A 7 12.27 7.56 -6.73
CA ASP A 7 12.84 7.20 -5.43
C ASP A 7 12.09 7.84 -4.27
N VAL A 8 11.62 9.08 -4.46
CA VAL A 8 10.80 9.78 -3.46
C VAL A 8 9.44 9.10 -3.33
N LEU A 9 8.84 8.67 -4.45
CA LEU A 9 7.58 7.94 -4.40
C LEU A 9 7.76 6.57 -3.73
N ASP A 10 8.84 5.87 -4.03
CA ASP A 10 9.14 4.56 -3.45
C ASP A 10 9.30 4.63 -1.93
N ALA A 11 10.04 5.63 -1.45
CA ALA A 11 10.20 5.89 -0.03
C ALA A 11 8.86 6.24 0.65
N LEU A 12 8.04 7.06 0.00
CA LEU A 12 6.72 7.44 0.51
C LEU A 12 5.78 6.23 0.61
N LEU A 13 5.67 5.44 -0.46
CA LEU A 13 4.81 4.26 -0.50
C LEU A 13 5.28 3.18 0.48
N SER A 14 6.59 3.00 0.63
CA SER A 14 7.16 2.09 1.64
C SER A 14 6.76 2.51 3.05
N HIS A 15 6.91 3.80 3.37
CA HIS A 15 6.53 4.33 4.68
C HIS A 15 5.02 4.16 4.92
N LEU A 16 4.18 4.50 3.95
CA LEU A 16 2.73 4.34 4.05
C LEU A 16 2.32 2.87 4.25
N ALA A 17 2.94 1.94 3.52
CA ALA A 17 2.67 0.51 3.68
C ALA A 17 2.96 0.03 5.11
N ASP A 18 4.09 0.45 5.70
CA ASP A 18 4.44 0.10 7.09
C ASP A 18 3.46 0.68 8.10
N GLN A 19 3.05 1.95 7.91
CA GLN A 19 2.09 2.60 8.80
C GLN A 19 0.69 1.97 8.70
N VAL A 20 0.24 1.63 7.49
CA VAL A 20 -1.03 0.92 7.28
C VAL A 20 -1.00 -0.46 7.93
N ALA A 21 0.11 -1.21 7.79
CA ALA A 21 0.27 -2.50 8.47
C ALA A 21 0.18 -2.36 9.99
N SER A 22 0.84 -1.34 10.57
CA SER A 22 0.76 -1.05 12.00
C SER A 22 -0.68 -0.71 12.44
N TYR A 23 -1.40 0.07 11.63
CA TYR A 23 -2.77 0.46 11.92
C TYR A 23 -3.75 -0.72 11.82
N ILE A 24 -3.54 -1.61 10.85
CA ILE A 24 -4.30 -2.85 10.72
C ILE A 24 -4.08 -3.76 11.94
N LYS A 25 -2.82 -3.95 12.36
CA LYS A 25 -2.50 -4.72 13.58
C LYS A 25 -3.22 -4.18 14.80
N TYR A 26 -3.21 -2.86 14.99
CA TYR A 26 -3.96 -2.21 16.07
C TYR A 26 -5.47 -2.51 16.01
N GLN A 27 -6.09 -2.48 14.82
CA GLN A 27 -7.51 -2.82 14.69
C GLN A 27 -7.79 -4.29 15.02
N ILE A 28 -6.90 -5.20 14.61
CA ILE A 28 -6.97 -6.63 14.94
C ILE A 28 -6.89 -6.82 16.46
N ASP A 29 -5.93 -6.17 17.12
CA ASP A 29 -5.75 -6.23 18.58
C ASP A 29 -6.97 -5.69 19.35
N ASN A 30 -7.77 -4.83 18.70
CA ASN A 30 -9.02 -4.28 19.24
C ASN A 30 -10.28 -5.00 18.75
N GLY A 31 -10.13 -6.24 18.27
CA GLY A 31 -11.24 -7.17 18.06
C GLY A 31 -11.83 -7.18 16.66
N ALA A 32 -11.23 -6.48 15.69
CA ALA A 32 -11.68 -6.57 14.32
C ALA A 32 -11.28 -7.92 13.69
N GLN A 33 -12.27 -8.62 13.15
CA GLN A 33 -12.14 -10.02 12.72
C GLN A 33 -11.79 -10.17 11.22
N CYS A 34 -11.93 -9.11 10.45
CA CYS A 34 -11.64 -9.08 9.02
C CYS A 34 -11.11 -7.70 8.64
N MET A 35 -10.13 -7.68 7.75
CA MET A 35 -9.48 -6.48 7.25
C MET A 35 -9.70 -6.39 5.74
N GLN A 36 -10.12 -5.22 5.28
CA GLN A 36 -10.24 -4.93 3.86
C GLN A 36 -9.36 -3.73 3.52
N ILE A 37 -8.47 -3.91 2.55
CA ILE A 37 -7.63 -2.83 2.02
C ILE A 37 -8.33 -2.25 0.78
N PHE A 38 -8.48 -0.94 0.73
CA PHE A 38 -9.09 -0.23 -0.40
C PHE A 38 -8.02 0.48 -1.23
N ASP A 39 -7.57 -0.17 -2.32
CA ASP A 39 -6.83 0.49 -3.41
C ASP A 39 -7.81 1.10 -4.43
N SER A 40 -8.60 2.08 -3.98
CA SER A 40 -9.72 2.64 -4.75
C SER A 40 -9.29 3.32 -6.05
N TRP A 41 -8.04 3.78 -6.13
CA TRP A 41 -7.47 4.46 -7.30
C TRP A 41 -6.51 3.61 -8.12
N GLY A 42 -6.16 2.39 -7.68
CA GLY A 42 -5.24 1.51 -8.40
C GLY A 42 -5.65 1.22 -9.84
N GLY A 43 -6.96 1.19 -10.11
CA GLY A 43 -7.51 1.02 -11.46
C GLY A 43 -7.21 2.18 -12.44
N GLN A 44 -6.70 3.31 -11.97
CA GLN A 44 -6.24 4.41 -12.82
C GLN A 44 -4.83 4.16 -13.40
N LEU A 45 -4.09 3.19 -12.87
CA LEU A 45 -2.77 2.82 -13.34
C LEU A 45 -2.87 1.80 -14.49
N PRO A 46 -2.10 1.96 -15.57
CA PRO A 46 -1.87 0.86 -16.51
C PRO A 46 -1.32 -0.37 -15.77
N PRO A 47 -1.60 -1.60 -16.22
CA PRO A 47 -1.22 -2.82 -15.49
C PRO A 47 0.25 -2.85 -15.04
N ARG A 48 1.18 -2.49 -15.92
CA ARG A 48 2.62 -2.44 -15.61
C ARG A 48 2.98 -1.44 -14.52
N GLU A 49 2.26 -0.32 -14.44
CA GLU A 49 2.49 0.69 -13.40
C GLU A 49 1.84 0.28 -12.08
N TRP A 50 0.69 -0.42 -12.10
CA TRP A 50 0.11 -1.00 -10.90
C TRP A 50 1.05 -2.03 -10.26
N ASP A 51 1.68 -2.88 -11.08
CA ASP A 51 2.67 -3.88 -10.63
C ASP A 51 3.91 -3.25 -9.99
N ARG A 52 4.20 -1.98 -10.30
CA ARG A 52 5.33 -1.24 -9.72
C ARG A 52 4.94 -0.39 -8.51
N TRP A 53 3.81 0.32 -8.61
CA TRP A 53 3.47 1.40 -7.68
C TRP A 53 2.32 1.08 -6.72
N SER A 54 1.63 -0.05 -6.88
CA SER A 54 0.60 -0.49 -5.93
C SER A 54 0.82 -1.90 -5.41
N GLY A 55 0.89 -2.89 -6.31
CA GLY A 55 0.94 -4.31 -5.96
C GLY A 55 2.03 -4.71 -4.93
N PRO A 56 3.28 -4.26 -5.05
CA PRO A 56 4.33 -4.57 -4.07
C PRO A 56 4.03 -4.02 -2.67
N TYR A 57 3.44 -2.83 -2.58
CA TYR A 57 3.13 -2.17 -1.31
C TYR A 57 1.91 -2.78 -0.63
N LEU A 58 0.90 -3.18 -1.40
CA LEU A 58 -0.22 -3.98 -0.90
C LEU A 58 0.26 -5.33 -0.35
N ARG A 59 1.18 -5.99 -1.04
CA ARG A 59 1.82 -7.22 -0.54
C ARG A 59 2.59 -6.98 0.76
N ARG A 60 3.34 -5.89 0.86
CA ARG A 60 4.06 -5.51 2.09
C ARG A 60 3.13 -5.30 3.29
N ILE A 61 1.93 -4.76 3.08
CA ILE A 61 0.95 -4.56 4.17
C ILE A 61 0.51 -5.89 4.80
N VAL A 62 0.38 -6.95 3.99
CA VAL A 62 -0.18 -8.25 4.41
C VAL A 62 0.87 -9.31 4.78
N GLN A 63 2.16 -9.01 4.62
CA GLN A 63 3.28 -9.86 5.04
C GLN A 63 3.64 -9.62 6.51
#